data_AF-L7UFB0-F1
#
_entry.id   AF-L7UFB0-F1
#
_cell.length_a   1.000
_cell.length_b   1.000
_cell.length_c   1.000
_cell.angle_alpha   90.00
_cell.angle_beta   90.00
_cell.angle_gamma   90.00
#
_symmetry.space_group_name_H-M   'P 1'
#
loop_
_entity.id
_entity.type
_entity.pdbx_description
1 polymer ?
#
loop_
_entity_poly.entity_id
_entity_poly.type
_entity_poly.pdbx_seq_one_letter_code
_entity_poly.pdbx_strand_id
1 'polypeptide(L)'
;MVREQPQRTGEAPEAPTTPGAIRPTTQSGVPKNPYSWRHPVLRARWEQQRALYRILDVRRVDLNEFEREMLIPQMRDRAAYMRETFIRIRDIAADPETAYRIAPEFRKIAPDDAPGAEGDSTKSYLTKIRRQIDEAFVTPLTKLLDDHQNVSSLREMYRFFNEIRYLSDVVMNSENILFRYKSKMTFSAVDKVSGKRISQDQEWAIILTPFELALGELKRIAETTVESIEHWTKKEDEAKKPFLDYVAAVNNAATSRRTIYLQMSAMVLALSFSAFFLTARDPLGLKRENIHLKAEIEDAKGESARLAAEVQKLQEELRARHAQPVP
;
A
#
# COMPACT_ATOMS: atom_id res chain seq x y z
N MET A 1 13.57 -61.69 -59.50
CA MET A 1 14.72 -60.82 -59.18
C MET A 1 14.21 -59.58 -58.50
N VAL A 2 14.13 -59.61 -57.17
CA VAL A 2 13.69 -58.49 -56.33
C VAL A 2 14.93 -58.07 -55.54
N ARG A 3 15.39 -56.84 -55.75
CA ARG A 3 16.53 -56.28 -55.02
C ARG A 3 16.06 -55.93 -53.60
N GLU A 4 16.60 -56.65 -52.63
CA GLU A 4 16.59 -56.27 -51.22
C GLU A 4 17.31 -54.93 -51.05
N GLN A 5 16.66 -53.97 -50.38
CA GLN A 5 17.33 -52.79 -49.84
C GLN A 5 17.57 -52.99 -48.34
N PRO A 6 18.70 -52.48 -47.81
CA PRO A 6 19.17 -52.78 -46.47
C PRO A 6 18.42 -51.96 -45.41
N GLN A 7 18.14 -52.63 -44.29
CA GLN A 7 17.67 -52.02 -43.04
C GLN A 7 18.69 -51.00 -42.54
N ARG A 8 18.25 -49.75 -42.34
CA ARG A 8 18.94 -48.78 -41.48
C ARG A 8 18.47 -48.98 -40.05
N THR A 9 19.42 -49.36 -39.20
CA THR A 9 19.35 -49.29 -37.74
C THR A 9 19.63 -47.87 -37.27
N GLY A 10 18.85 -47.44 -36.25
CA GLY A 10 19.30 -46.49 -35.24
C GLY A 10 19.03 -45.01 -35.50
N GLU A 11 17.97 -44.49 -34.88
CA GLU A 11 18.02 -43.23 -34.11
C GLU A 11 16.83 -43.21 -33.13
N ALA A 12 17.14 -42.95 -31.86
CA ALA A 12 16.17 -42.91 -30.78
C ALA A 12 15.22 -41.70 -30.94
N PRO A 13 13.97 -41.76 -30.46
CA PRO A 13 13.06 -40.63 -30.53
C PRO A 13 13.62 -39.47 -29.67
N GLU A 14 13.95 -38.36 -30.33
CA GLU A 14 14.23 -37.09 -29.65
C GLU A 14 13.04 -36.72 -28.76
N ALA A 15 13.34 -36.44 -27.49
CA ALA A 15 12.37 -36.00 -26.51
C ALA A 15 11.67 -34.71 -26.97
N PRO A 16 10.38 -34.50 -26.63
CA PRO A 16 9.64 -33.31 -27.03
C PRO A 16 10.33 -32.06 -26.47
N THR A 17 10.81 -31.23 -27.39
CA THR A 17 11.38 -29.91 -27.08
C THR A 17 10.27 -29.05 -26.48
N THR A 18 10.42 -28.73 -25.20
CA THR A 18 9.48 -27.89 -24.45
C THR A 18 9.39 -26.51 -25.12
N PRO A 19 8.20 -26.02 -25.50
CA PRO A 19 8.06 -24.67 -26.06
C PRO A 19 8.32 -23.64 -24.96
N GLY A 20 9.31 -22.78 -25.17
CA GLY A 20 9.36 -21.46 -24.56
C GLY A 20 9.50 -21.43 -23.03
N ALA A 21 10.54 -22.06 -22.48
CA ALA A 21 11.11 -21.51 -21.24
C ALA A 21 11.64 -20.11 -21.57
N ILE A 22 10.85 -19.09 -21.25
CA ILE A 22 11.31 -17.70 -21.19
C ILE A 22 12.52 -17.74 -20.25
N ARG A 23 13.73 -17.70 -20.84
CA ARG A 23 14.94 -17.47 -20.07
C ARG A 23 14.65 -16.22 -19.24
N PRO A 24 14.85 -16.25 -17.91
CA PRO A 24 14.77 -15.02 -17.13
C PRO A 24 15.75 -14.07 -17.79
N THR A 25 15.21 -13.06 -18.47
CA THR A 25 15.98 -11.94 -19.00
C THR A 25 16.71 -11.45 -17.78
N THR A 26 18.01 -11.70 -17.78
CA THR A 26 18.90 -11.33 -16.69
C THR A 26 18.95 -9.82 -16.77
N GLN A 27 17.96 -9.16 -16.18
CA GLN A 27 17.98 -7.72 -16.00
C GLN A 27 19.18 -7.43 -15.10
N SER A 28 20.23 -7.03 -15.80
CA SER A 28 21.14 -5.95 -15.46
C SER A 28 21.86 -6.04 -14.12
N GLY A 29 23.19 -6.22 -14.22
CA GLY A 29 24.05 -5.12 -13.79
C GLY A 29 23.93 -4.74 -12.31
N VAL A 30 23.79 -5.75 -11.46
CA VAL A 30 24.26 -5.83 -10.08
C VAL A 30 25.77 -5.63 -9.87
N PRO A 31 26.48 -4.47 -10.01
CA PRO A 31 27.93 -4.47 -9.77
C PRO A 31 28.19 -5.08 -8.39
N LYS A 32 28.98 -6.16 -8.39
CA LYS A 32 29.46 -6.80 -7.15
C LYS A 32 30.15 -5.70 -6.34
N ASN A 33 29.85 -5.62 -5.05
CA ASN A 33 30.40 -4.59 -4.18
C ASN A 33 31.93 -4.58 -4.34
N PRO A 34 32.53 -3.53 -4.91
CA PRO A 34 33.98 -3.49 -5.13
C PRO A 34 34.74 -3.33 -3.81
N TYR A 35 34.04 -2.98 -2.73
CA TYR A 35 34.61 -2.78 -1.41
C TYR A 35 34.43 -4.04 -0.55
N SER A 36 35.55 -4.63 -0.13
CA SER A 36 35.57 -5.74 0.82
C SER A 36 35.26 -5.28 2.25
N TRP A 37 35.08 -6.25 3.17
CA TRP A 37 34.97 -6.07 4.63
C TRP A 37 36.06 -5.18 5.26
N ARG A 38 37.16 -4.93 4.55
CA ARG A 38 38.29 -4.10 5.00
C ARG A 38 38.03 -2.59 4.98
N HIS A 39 36.96 -2.12 4.32
CA HIS A 39 36.62 -0.69 4.30
C HIS A 39 35.15 -0.45 4.69
N PRO A 40 34.83 -0.46 6.00
CA PRO A 40 33.45 -0.39 6.49
C PRO A 40 32.73 0.91 6.06
N VAL A 41 33.46 2.03 5.98
CA VAL A 41 32.90 3.33 5.56
C VAL A 41 32.57 3.36 4.06
N LEU A 42 33.44 2.81 3.21
CA LEU A 42 33.21 2.76 1.75
C LEU A 42 32.13 1.74 1.40
N ARG A 43 32.07 0.62 2.13
CA ARG A 43 30.95 -0.31 2.06
C ARG A 43 29.63 0.36 2.44
N ALA A 44 29.59 1.10 3.55
CA ALA A 44 28.39 1.84 3.96
C ALA A 44 27.98 2.90 2.91
N ARG A 45 28.95 3.62 2.31
CA ARG A 45 28.69 4.55 1.20
C ARG A 45 28.18 3.86 -0.06
N TRP A 46 28.73 2.70 -0.41
CA TRP A 46 28.27 1.91 -1.56
C TRP A 46 26.86 1.36 -1.33
N GLU A 47 26.57 0.87 -0.14
CA GLU A 47 25.22 0.46 0.28
C GLU A 47 24.25 1.64 0.25
N GLN A 48 24.66 2.83 0.71
CA GLN A 48 23.90 4.08 0.55
C GLN A 48 23.64 4.42 -0.93
N GLN A 49 24.65 4.29 -1.78
CA GLN A 49 24.55 4.61 -3.20
C GLN A 49 23.65 3.62 -3.94
N ARG A 50 23.70 2.33 -3.61
CA ARG A 50 22.75 1.31 -4.10
C ARG A 50 21.33 1.57 -3.63
N ALA A 51 21.15 1.99 -2.38
CA ALA A 51 19.84 2.39 -1.87
C ALA A 51 19.31 3.62 -2.63
N LEU A 52 20.18 4.60 -2.96
CA LEU A 52 19.87 5.76 -3.79
C LEU A 52 19.54 5.43 -5.25
N TYR A 53 20.22 4.47 -5.87
CA TYR A 53 19.84 4.01 -7.21
C TYR A 53 18.51 3.25 -7.19
N ARG A 54 18.21 2.48 -6.12
CA ARG A 54 16.86 1.95 -5.89
C ARG A 54 15.81 3.04 -5.63
N ILE A 55 16.20 4.18 -5.05
CA ILE A 55 15.31 5.34 -4.83
C ILE A 55 14.78 5.92 -6.15
N LEU A 56 15.57 5.85 -7.24
CA LEU A 56 15.12 6.30 -8.56
C LEU A 56 14.04 5.38 -9.14
N ASP A 57 14.14 4.06 -8.94
CA ASP A 57 13.09 3.10 -9.31
C ASP A 57 11.83 3.21 -8.43
N VAL A 58 11.97 3.58 -7.16
CA VAL A 58 10.82 3.69 -6.21
C VAL A 58 10.06 5.01 -6.36
N ARG A 59 10.69 6.07 -6.88
CA ARG A 59 10.03 7.33 -7.27
C ARG A 59 9.64 7.34 -8.75
N ARG A 60 9.40 6.17 -9.34
CA ARG A 60 8.99 6.07 -10.75
C ARG A 60 7.71 6.89 -10.97
N VAL A 61 7.85 7.98 -11.71
CA VAL A 61 6.69 8.71 -12.26
C VAL A 61 6.27 8.04 -13.58
N ASP A 62 7.27 7.53 -14.29
CA ASP A 62 7.11 6.95 -15.61
C ASP A 62 6.82 5.45 -15.56
N LEU A 63 6.20 4.97 -16.63
CA LEU A 63 6.00 3.55 -16.85
C LEU A 63 7.34 2.91 -17.30
N ASN A 64 7.51 1.62 -17.02
CA ASN A 64 8.57 0.85 -17.67
C ASN A 64 8.11 0.31 -19.04
N GLU A 65 9.03 -0.21 -19.84
CA GLU A 65 8.74 -0.74 -21.19
C GLU A 65 7.76 -1.91 -21.14
N PHE A 66 7.94 -2.84 -20.19
CA PHE A 66 7.01 -3.95 -19.97
C PHE A 66 5.58 -3.48 -19.68
N GLU A 67 5.40 -2.44 -18.88
CA GLU A 67 4.10 -1.89 -18.54
C GLU A 67 3.43 -1.25 -19.76
N ARG A 68 4.18 -0.46 -20.52
CA ARG A 68 3.68 0.23 -21.71
C ARG A 68 3.33 -0.73 -22.83
N GLU A 69 4.19 -1.72 -23.08
CA GLU A 69 4.11 -2.56 -24.27
C GLU A 69 3.35 -3.86 -24.05
N MET A 70 3.27 -4.34 -22.80
CA MET A 70 2.67 -5.64 -22.52
C MET A 70 1.54 -5.55 -21.49
N LEU A 71 1.80 -5.03 -20.29
CA LEU A 71 0.82 -5.11 -19.20
C LEU A 71 -0.43 -4.27 -19.47
N ILE A 72 -0.28 -2.98 -19.81
CA ILE A 72 -1.41 -2.10 -20.08
C ILE A 72 -2.22 -2.58 -21.29
N PRO A 73 -1.60 -2.90 -22.45
CA PRO A 73 -2.33 -3.47 -23.59
C PRO A 73 -3.07 -4.74 -23.23
N GLN A 74 -2.45 -5.68 -22.51
CA GLN A 74 -3.10 -6.93 -22.11
C GLN A 74 -4.32 -6.69 -21.22
N MET A 75 -4.23 -5.79 -20.23
CA MET A 75 -5.37 -5.47 -19.37
C MET A 75 -6.50 -4.80 -20.17
N ARG A 76 -6.16 -3.94 -21.14
CA ARG A 76 -7.12 -3.30 -22.05
C ARG A 76 -7.82 -4.33 -22.93
N ASP A 77 -7.07 -5.26 -23.53
CA ASP A 77 -7.62 -6.31 -24.39
C ASP A 77 -8.59 -7.21 -23.62
N ARG A 78 -8.25 -7.55 -22.36
CA ARG A 78 -9.16 -8.30 -21.49
C ARG A 78 -10.44 -7.53 -21.18
N ALA A 79 -10.34 -6.23 -20.87
CA ALA A 79 -11.51 -5.39 -20.65
C ALA A 79 -12.39 -5.24 -21.90
N ALA A 80 -11.77 -5.08 -23.08
CA ALA A 80 -12.46 -5.08 -24.37
C ALA A 80 -13.16 -6.42 -24.64
N TYR A 81 -12.49 -7.54 -24.40
CA TYR A 81 -13.08 -8.86 -24.54
C TYR A 81 -14.29 -9.07 -23.61
N MET A 82 -14.19 -8.62 -22.36
CA MET A 82 -15.32 -8.66 -21.43
C MET A 82 -16.50 -7.86 -21.98
N ARG A 83 -16.25 -6.64 -22.47
CA ARG A 83 -17.29 -5.78 -23.08
C ARG A 83 -17.97 -6.46 -24.26
N GLU A 84 -17.19 -6.99 -25.20
CA GLU A 84 -17.72 -7.68 -26.40
C GLU A 84 -18.53 -8.92 -26.03
N THR A 85 -18.14 -9.63 -24.97
CA THR A 85 -18.88 -10.80 -24.50
C THR A 85 -20.21 -10.40 -23.86
N PHE A 86 -20.25 -9.32 -23.09
CA PHE A 86 -21.51 -8.77 -22.59
C PHE A 86 -22.44 -8.27 -23.70
N ILE A 87 -21.88 -7.61 -24.73
CA ILE A 87 -22.64 -7.21 -25.92
C ILE A 87 -23.26 -8.45 -26.59
N ARG A 88 -22.49 -9.52 -26.79
CA ARG A 88 -23.00 -10.78 -27.34
C ARG A 88 -24.14 -11.36 -26.50
N ILE A 89 -24.01 -11.38 -25.18
CA ILE A 89 -25.07 -11.87 -24.28
C ILE A 89 -26.33 -11.00 -24.41
N ARG A 90 -26.18 -9.68 -24.44
CA ARG A 90 -27.28 -8.74 -24.63
C ARG A 90 -27.99 -8.95 -25.97
N ASP A 91 -27.23 -9.19 -27.02
CA ASP A 91 -27.77 -9.38 -28.37
C ASP A 91 -28.53 -10.72 -28.47
N ILE A 92 -28.05 -11.78 -27.82
CA ILE A 92 -28.81 -13.04 -27.66
C ILE A 92 -30.11 -12.77 -26.88
N ALA A 93 -30.07 -11.97 -25.81
CA ALA A 93 -31.28 -11.60 -25.07
C ALA A 93 -32.22 -10.67 -25.85
N ALA A 94 -31.74 -10.02 -26.91
CA ALA A 94 -32.54 -9.15 -27.79
C ALA A 94 -33.21 -9.92 -28.93
N ASP A 95 -32.70 -11.11 -29.25
CA ASP A 95 -33.24 -11.96 -30.31
C ASP A 95 -34.66 -12.46 -29.98
N PRO A 96 -35.67 -12.16 -30.83
CA PRO A 96 -37.03 -12.64 -30.64
C PRO A 96 -37.14 -14.17 -30.59
N GLU A 97 -36.27 -14.90 -31.31
CA GLU A 97 -36.28 -16.36 -31.32
C GLU A 97 -35.85 -16.92 -29.97
N THR A 98 -34.85 -16.31 -29.33
CA THR A 98 -34.46 -16.63 -27.96
C THR A 98 -35.65 -16.49 -26.99
N ALA A 99 -36.42 -15.40 -27.08
CA ALA A 99 -37.63 -15.22 -26.27
C ALA A 99 -38.67 -16.33 -26.51
N TYR A 100 -38.87 -16.74 -27.76
CA TYR A 100 -39.77 -17.85 -28.11
C TYR A 100 -39.29 -19.19 -27.54
N ARG A 101 -37.98 -19.46 -27.59
CA ARG A 101 -37.37 -20.70 -27.09
C ARG A 101 -37.44 -20.80 -25.57
N ILE A 102 -37.27 -19.70 -24.82
CA ILE A 102 -37.33 -19.73 -23.36
C ILE A 102 -38.75 -19.63 -22.79
N ALA A 103 -39.71 -19.06 -23.54
CA ALA A 103 -41.06 -18.78 -23.01
C ALA A 103 -41.79 -20.01 -22.44
N PRO A 104 -41.77 -21.21 -23.07
CA PRO A 104 -42.43 -22.40 -22.51
C PRO A 104 -41.92 -22.78 -21.13
N GLU A 105 -40.60 -22.71 -20.94
CA GLU A 105 -39.96 -23.06 -19.68
C GLU A 105 -40.04 -21.92 -18.64
N PHE A 106 -40.04 -20.67 -19.08
CA PHE A 106 -40.20 -19.50 -18.22
C PHE A 106 -41.60 -19.42 -17.61
N ARG A 107 -42.65 -19.73 -18.39
CA ARG A 107 -44.05 -19.77 -17.92
C ARG A 107 -44.30 -20.81 -16.83
N LYS A 108 -43.51 -21.90 -16.79
CA LYS A 108 -43.60 -22.90 -15.70
C LYS A 108 -43.19 -22.33 -14.34
N ILE A 109 -42.45 -21.21 -14.34
CA ILE A 109 -41.76 -20.66 -13.16
C ILE A 109 -42.35 -19.32 -12.75
N ALA A 110 -42.71 -18.50 -13.74
CA ALA A 110 -43.45 -17.26 -13.56
C ALA A 110 -44.74 -17.36 -14.39
N PRO A 111 -45.79 -18.03 -13.87
CA PRO A 111 -47.05 -18.15 -14.59
C PRO A 111 -47.62 -16.75 -14.88
N ASP A 112 -47.94 -16.51 -16.14
CA ASP A 112 -48.46 -15.24 -16.68
C ASP A 112 -49.80 -14.83 -16.02
N ASP A 113 -50.45 -15.72 -15.26
CA ASP A 113 -51.75 -15.51 -14.61
C ASP A 113 -51.65 -14.93 -13.18
N ALA A 114 -50.47 -14.53 -12.72
CA ALA A 114 -50.32 -13.88 -11.42
C ALA A 114 -50.94 -12.45 -11.45
N PRO A 115 -51.79 -12.07 -10.48
CA PRO A 115 -52.43 -10.75 -10.48
C PRO A 115 -51.36 -9.64 -10.47
N GLY A 116 -51.31 -8.84 -11.55
CA GLY A 116 -50.31 -7.80 -11.79
C GLY A 116 -49.29 -8.10 -12.91
N ALA A 117 -49.35 -9.27 -13.56
CA ALA A 117 -48.54 -9.59 -14.73
C ALA A 117 -49.10 -8.91 -16.00
N GLU A 118 -48.65 -7.68 -16.28
CA GLU A 118 -48.93 -7.02 -17.55
C GLU A 118 -47.97 -7.55 -18.65
N GLY A 119 -48.51 -8.33 -19.60
CA GLY A 119 -47.84 -8.70 -20.85
C GLY A 119 -46.96 -9.96 -20.81
N ASP A 120 -46.25 -10.21 -21.92
CA ASP A 120 -45.35 -11.36 -22.15
C ASP A 120 -44.17 -11.32 -21.14
N SER A 121 -44.34 -11.98 -19.99
CA SER A 121 -43.43 -11.94 -18.82
C SER A 121 -41.98 -12.27 -19.18
N THR A 122 -41.82 -13.15 -20.18
CA THR A 122 -40.54 -13.57 -20.75
C THR A 122 -39.82 -12.42 -21.44
N LYS A 123 -40.52 -11.64 -22.27
CA LYS A 123 -39.94 -10.46 -22.93
C LYS A 123 -39.59 -9.37 -21.93
N SER A 124 -40.44 -9.17 -20.91
CA SER A 124 -40.15 -8.23 -19.81
C SER A 124 -38.89 -8.62 -19.04
N TYR A 125 -38.71 -9.92 -18.77
CA TYR A 125 -37.52 -10.45 -18.13
C TYR A 125 -36.25 -10.24 -18.98
N LEU A 126 -36.26 -10.64 -20.26
CA LEU A 126 -35.12 -10.43 -21.15
C LEU A 126 -34.79 -8.94 -21.34
N THR A 127 -35.80 -8.08 -21.39
CA THR A 127 -35.61 -6.62 -21.43
C THR A 127 -34.91 -6.11 -20.17
N LYS A 128 -35.26 -6.63 -18.99
CA LYS A 128 -34.57 -6.30 -17.72
C LYS A 128 -33.12 -6.77 -17.73
N ILE A 129 -32.85 -8.00 -18.21
CA ILE A 129 -31.47 -8.51 -18.36
C ILE A 129 -30.67 -7.59 -19.27
N ARG A 130 -31.21 -7.24 -20.44
CA ARG A 130 -30.52 -6.35 -21.39
C ARG A 130 -30.15 -5.02 -20.76
N ARG A 131 -31.11 -4.39 -20.08
CA ARG A 131 -30.87 -3.13 -19.38
C ARG A 131 -29.79 -3.27 -18.31
N GLN A 132 -29.83 -4.33 -17.51
CA GLN A 132 -28.80 -4.60 -16.51
C GLN A 132 -27.42 -4.82 -17.13
N ILE A 133 -27.35 -5.52 -18.27
CA ILE A 133 -26.09 -5.72 -19.00
C ILE A 133 -25.51 -4.38 -19.46
N ASP A 134 -26.34 -3.53 -20.05
CA ASP A 134 -25.91 -2.22 -20.54
C ASP A 134 -25.46 -1.30 -19.40
N GLU A 135 -26.26 -1.19 -18.34
CA GLU A 135 -26.01 -0.29 -17.20
C GLU A 135 -24.83 -0.74 -16.34
N ALA A 136 -24.75 -2.03 -16.00
CA ALA A 136 -23.78 -2.53 -15.03
C ALA A 136 -22.43 -2.94 -15.66
N PHE A 137 -22.41 -3.27 -16.96
CA PHE A 137 -21.20 -3.83 -17.59
C PHE A 137 -20.78 -3.10 -18.86
N VAL A 138 -21.63 -3.00 -19.88
CA VAL A 138 -21.23 -2.45 -21.18
C VAL A 138 -20.86 -0.98 -21.06
N THR A 139 -21.70 -0.16 -20.41
CA THR A 139 -21.43 1.28 -20.25
C THR A 139 -20.17 1.54 -19.41
N PRO A 140 -20.00 0.93 -18.23
CA PRO A 140 -18.78 1.12 -17.44
C PRO A 140 -17.51 0.64 -18.14
N LEU A 141 -17.54 -0.51 -18.83
CA LEU A 141 -16.38 -1.00 -19.58
C LEU A 141 -16.04 -0.12 -20.79
N THR A 142 -17.05 0.40 -21.49
CA THR A 142 -16.84 1.36 -22.59
C THR A 142 -16.18 2.63 -22.07
N LYS A 143 -16.74 3.20 -20.99
CA LYS A 143 -16.17 4.38 -20.35
C LYS A 143 -14.72 4.15 -19.89
N LEU A 144 -14.42 3.02 -19.25
CA LEU A 144 -13.06 2.67 -18.86
C LEU A 144 -12.11 2.64 -20.06
N LEU A 145 -12.51 2.00 -21.16
CA LEU A 145 -11.66 1.89 -22.36
C LEU A 145 -11.44 3.24 -23.03
N ASP A 146 -12.42 4.13 -22.99
CA ASP A 146 -12.35 5.48 -23.56
C ASP A 146 -11.53 6.45 -22.68
N ASP A 147 -11.77 6.45 -21.36
CA ASP A 147 -11.08 7.32 -20.40
C ASP A 147 -9.57 6.98 -20.31
N HIS A 148 -9.19 5.72 -20.56
CA HIS A 148 -7.82 5.21 -20.42
C HIS A 148 -7.17 4.77 -21.74
N GLN A 149 -7.50 5.43 -22.87
CA GLN A 149 -6.87 5.15 -24.17
C GLN A 149 -5.35 5.38 -24.17
N ASN A 150 -4.89 6.39 -23.42
CA ASN A 150 -3.48 6.78 -23.35
C ASN A 150 -3.01 6.81 -21.89
N VAL A 151 -2.65 5.65 -21.36
CA VAL A 151 -2.04 5.55 -20.03
C VAL A 151 -0.56 5.89 -20.15
N SER A 152 -0.19 7.10 -19.75
CA SER A 152 1.16 7.65 -19.95
C SER A 152 2.04 7.59 -18.70
N SER A 153 1.41 7.63 -17.53
CA SER A 153 2.08 7.72 -16.24
C SER A 153 1.71 6.56 -15.31
N LEU A 154 2.58 6.31 -14.33
CA LEU A 154 2.31 5.29 -13.31
C LEU A 154 1.03 5.59 -12.53
N ARG A 155 0.74 6.86 -12.26
CA ARG A 155 -0.50 7.30 -11.59
C ARG A 155 -1.75 6.95 -12.39
N GLU A 156 -1.72 7.18 -13.70
CA GLU A 156 -2.83 6.80 -14.59
C GLU A 156 -2.99 5.29 -14.64
N MET A 157 -1.89 4.54 -14.69
CA MET A 157 -1.95 3.08 -14.67
C MET A 157 -2.57 2.54 -13.38
N TYR A 158 -2.24 3.10 -12.22
CA TYR A 158 -2.89 2.74 -10.96
C TYR A 158 -4.40 3.02 -10.98
N ARG A 159 -4.83 4.15 -11.56
CA ARG A 159 -6.27 4.46 -11.71
C ARG A 159 -6.95 3.44 -12.61
N PHE A 160 -6.37 3.19 -13.79
CA PHE A 160 -6.85 2.19 -14.74
C PHE A 160 -6.97 0.80 -14.10
N PHE A 161 -5.94 0.35 -13.37
CA PHE A 161 -5.95 -0.97 -12.71
C PHE A 161 -6.99 -1.05 -11.59
N ASN A 162 -7.17 0.02 -10.81
CA ASN A 162 -8.20 0.04 -9.76
C ASN A 162 -9.60 -0.04 -10.36
N GLU A 163 -9.86 0.67 -11.47
CA GLU A 163 -11.15 0.63 -12.15
C GLU A 163 -11.40 -0.73 -12.83
N ILE A 164 -10.39 -1.31 -13.51
CA ILE A 164 -10.48 -2.68 -14.07
C ILE A 164 -10.73 -3.70 -12.97
N ARG A 165 -10.02 -3.59 -11.85
CA ARG A 165 -10.19 -4.50 -10.71
C ARG A 165 -11.62 -4.42 -10.19
N TYR A 166 -12.12 -3.21 -9.95
CA TYR A 166 -13.50 -2.99 -9.51
C TYR A 166 -14.51 -3.63 -10.47
N LEU A 167 -14.37 -3.40 -11.77
CA LEU A 167 -15.27 -3.99 -12.77
C LEU A 167 -15.15 -5.52 -12.83
N SER A 168 -13.93 -6.06 -12.72
CA SER A 168 -13.70 -7.50 -12.63
C SER A 168 -14.39 -8.10 -11.40
N ASP A 169 -14.34 -7.44 -10.25
CA ASP A 169 -15.04 -7.86 -9.02
C ASP A 169 -16.57 -7.87 -9.22
N VAL A 170 -17.12 -6.88 -9.93
CA VAL A 170 -18.55 -6.85 -10.29
C VAL A 170 -18.89 -8.01 -11.23
N VAL A 171 -18.03 -8.32 -12.21
CA VAL A 171 -18.22 -9.47 -13.13
C VAL A 171 -18.18 -10.80 -12.37
N MET A 172 -17.26 -10.98 -11.42
CA MET A 172 -17.19 -12.20 -10.60
C MET A 172 -18.47 -12.42 -9.78
N ASN A 173 -19.14 -11.33 -9.39
CA ASN A 173 -20.40 -11.34 -8.64
C ASN A 173 -21.67 -11.31 -9.51
N SER A 174 -21.53 -11.36 -10.85
CA SER A 174 -22.63 -11.13 -11.80
C SER A 174 -23.73 -12.22 -11.83
N GLU A 175 -23.43 -13.45 -11.40
CA GLU A 175 -24.42 -14.54 -11.39
C GLU A 175 -25.65 -14.22 -10.55
N ASN A 176 -25.45 -13.57 -9.40
CA ASN A 176 -26.54 -13.15 -8.52
C ASN A 176 -27.36 -11.99 -9.11
N ILE A 177 -26.78 -11.25 -10.04
CA ILE A 177 -27.36 -10.04 -10.64
C ILE A 177 -28.17 -10.41 -11.90
N LEU A 178 -27.57 -11.16 -12.82
CA LEU A 178 -28.14 -11.47 -14.14
C LEU A 178 -29.08 -12.68 -14.13
N PHE A 179 -28.86 -13.66 -13.24
CA PHE A 179 -29.59 -14.94 -13.24
C PHE A 179 -30.21 -15.27 -11.87
N ARG A 180 -30.77 -14.27 -11.19
CA ARG A 180 -31.46 -14.42 -9.89
C ARG A 180 -32.55 -15.51 -9.86
N TYR A 181 -33.09 -15.89 -11.02
CA TYR A 181 -34.08 -16.96 -11.14
C TYR A 181 -33.46 -18.35 -11.26
N LYS A 182 -32.22 -18.48 -11.75
CA LYS A 182 -31.48 -19.75 -11.79
C LYS A 182 -31.26 -20.31 -10.38
N SER A 183 -30.93 -19.46 -9.40
CA SER A 183 -30.75 -19.87 -8.00
C SER A 183 -32.06 -20.32 -7.32
N LYS A 184 -33.22 -20.01 -7.90
CA LYS A 184 -34.54 -20.44 -7.42
C LYS A 184 -35.07 -21.69 -8.14
N MET A 185 -34.37 -22.21 -9.16
CA MET A 185 -34.88 -23.26 -10.05
C MET A 185 -34.60 -24.70 -9.60
N THR A 186 -33.88 -24.94 -8.50
CA THR A 186 -33.75 -26.29 -7.92
C THR A 186 -35.05 -26.74 -7.22
N PHE A 187 -36.18 -26.74 -7.93
CA PHE A 187 -37.40 -27.40 -7.47
C PHE A 187 -37.53 -28.74 -8.20
N SER A 188 -37.26 -29.83 -7.47
CA SER A 188 -37.58 -31.16 -7.98
C SER A 188 -39.09 -31.37 -7.90
N ALA A 189 -39.78 -31.33 -9.04
CA ALA A 189 -41.15 -31.81 -9.12
C ALA A 189 -41.13 -33.35 -9.02
N VAL A 190 -41.77 -33.89 -7.99
CA VAL A 190 -41.97 -35.34 -7.84
C VAL A 190 -43.34 -35.67 -8.42
N ASP A 191 -43.36 -36.57 -9.39
CA ASP A 191 -44.62 -37.10 -9.94
C ASP A 191 -45.43 -37.76 -8.81
N LYS A 192 -46.66 -37.28 -8.58
CA LYS A 192 -47.54 -37.78 -7.52
C LYS A 192 -47.91 -39.25 -7.68
N VAL A 193 -47.85 -39.79 -8.91
CA VAL A 193 -48.26 -41.16 -9.21
C VAL A 193 -47.06 -42.12 -9.22
N SER A 194 -45.94 -41.71 -9.81
CA SER A 194 -44.75 -42.58 -9.93
C SER A 194 -43.68 -42.37 -8.84
N GLY A 195 -43.75 -41.29 -8.07
CA GLY A 195 -42.74 -40.92 -7.07
C GLY A 195 -41.37 -40.58 -7.66
N LYS A 196 -41.22 -40.60 -8.98
CA LYS A 196 -39.97 -40.23 -9.66
C LYS A 196 -39.86 -38.72 -9.74
N ARG A 197 -38.64 -38.20 -9.52
CA ARG A 197 -38.33 -36.80 -9.85
C ARG A 197 -38.49 -36.62 -11.36
N ILE A 198 -39.42 -35.76 -11.75
CA ILE A 198 -39.51 -35.27 -13.12
C ILE A 198 -38.30 -34.35 -13.29
N SER A 199 -37.29 -34.82 -14.00
CA SER A 199 -36.12 -34.03 -14.36
C SER A 199 -36.53 -32.96 -15.38
N GLN A 200 -37.07 -31.83 -14.92
CA GLN A 200 -37.30 -30.63 -15.73
C GLN A 200 -35.99 -29.89 -16.06
N ASP A 201 -34.86 -30.32 -15.51
CA ASP A 201 -33.57 -29.63 -15.62
C ASP A 201 -32.96 -29.64 -17.03
N GLN A 202 -33.27 -30.63 -17.89
CA GLN A 202 -32.51 -30.81 -19.14
C GLN A 202 -32.80 -29.74 -20.21
N GLU A 203 -34.06 -29.38 -20.45
CA GLU A 203 -34.41 -28.42 -21.51
C GLU A 203 -34.01 -26.99 -21.13
N TRP A 204 -34.23 -26.62 -19.86
CA TRP A 204 -33.79 -25.32 -19.34
C TRP A 204 -32.25 -25.20 -19.31
N ALA A 205 -31.54 -26.26 -18.92
CA ALA A 205 -30.08 -26.27 -18.96
C ALA A 205 -29.56 -26.03 -20.37
N ILE A 206 -30.13 -26.66 -21.40
CA ILE A 206 -29.71 -26.48 -22.80
C ILE A 206 -29.86 -25.02 -23.23
N ILE A 207 -30.94 -24.35 -22.84
CA ILE A 207 -31.19 -22.96 -23.25
C ILE A 207 -30.31 -21.97 -22.47
N LEU A 208 -30.00 -22.24 -21.20
CA LEU A 208 -29.11 -21.40 -20.39
C LEU A 208 -27.62 -21.66 -20.64
N THR A 209 -27.27 -22.83 -21.19
CA THR A 209 -25.86 -23.23 -21.42
C THR A 209 -25.02 -22.16 -22.11
N PRO A 210 -25.47 -21.49 -23.20
CA PRO A 210 -24.68 -20.44 -23.85
C PRO A 210 -24.37 -19.26 -22.92
N PHE A 211 -25.34 -18.87 -22.09
CA PHE A 211 -25.18 -17.80 -21.10
C PHE A 211 -24.22 -18.21 -19.98
N GLU A 212 -24.33 -19.45 -19.51
CA GLU A 212 -23.48 -19.99 -18.46
C GLU A 212 -22.04 -20.14 -18.91
N LEU A 213 -21.80 -20.61 -20.13
CA LEU A 213 -20.47 -20.70 -20.71
C LEU A 213 -19.85 -19.32 -20.86
N ALA A 214 -20.61 -18.34 -21.38
CA ALA A 214 -20.13 -16.97 -21.54
C ALA A 214 -19.82 -16.32 -20.18
N LEU A 215 -20.68 -16.51 -19.17
CA LEU A 215 -20.43 -16.02 -17.82
C LEU A 215 -19.25 -16.71 -17.14
N GLY A 216 -19.11 -18.03 -17.29
CA GLY A 216 -17.99 -18.78 -16.74
C GLY A 216 -16.66 -18.32 -17.33
N GLU A 217 -16.64 -18.05 -18.64
CA GLU A 217 -15.47 -17.47 -19.30
C GLU A 217 -15.18 -16.05 -18.82
N LEU A 218 -16.20 -15.20 -18.74
CA LEU A 218 -16.08 -13.83 -18.20
C LEU A 218 -15.51 -13.82 -16.79
N LYS A 219 -15.99 -14.70 -15.91
CA LYS A 219 -15.49 -14.86 -14.54
C LYS A 219 -14.02 -15.26 -14.52
N ARG A 220 -13.63 -16.25 -15.32
CA ARG A 220 -12.23 -16.69 -15.42
C ARG A 220 -11.32 -15.55 -15.91
N ILE A 221 -11.77 -14.76 -16.87
CA ILE A 221 -11.01 -13.60 -17.36
C ILE A 221 -10.91 -12.51 -16.31
N ALA A 222 -12.00 -12.22 -15.60
CA ALA A 222 -12.03 -11.26 -14.49
C ALA A 222 -11.07 -11.70 -13.37
N GLU A 223 -11.13 -12.95 -12.93
CA GLU A 223 -10.27 -13.53 -11.90
C GLU A 223 -8.79 -13.43 -12.27
N THR A 224 -8.42 -13.93 -13.46
CA THR A 224 -7.03 -13.85 -13.94
C THR A 224 -6.55 -12.41 -14.15
N THR A 225 -7.46 -11.46 -14.40
CA THR A 225 -7.16 -10.02 -14.48
C THR A 225 -6.84 -9.45 -13.10
N VAL A 226 -7.67 -9.75 -12.09
CA VAL A 226 -7.40 -9.36 -10.71
C VAL A 226 -6.09 -9.95 -10.21
N GLU A 227 -5.86 -11.25 -10.41
CA GLU A 227 -4.61 -11.92 -10.04
C GLU A 227 -3.38 -11.30 -10.72
N SER A 228 -3.49 -10.92 -11.99
CA SER A 228 -2.39 -10.27 -12.72
C SER A 228 -2.05 -8.91 -12.12
N ILE A 229 -3.06 -8.11 -11.77
CA ILE A 229 -2.89 -6.80 -11.13
C ILE A 229 -2.31 -6.95 -9.73
N GLU A 230 -2.80 -7.91 -8.94
CA GLU A 230 -2.30 -8.16 -7.59
C GLU A 230 -0.86 -8.66 -7.59
N HIS A 231 -0.53 -9.58 -8.49
CA HIS A 231 0.82 -10.08 -8.64
C HIS A 231 1.80 -8.98 -9.08
N TRP A 232 1.39 -8.10 -10.01
CA TRP A 232 2.19 -6.93 -10.37
C TRP A 232 2.37 -5.98 -9.18
N THR A 233 1.28 -5.66 -8.45
CA THR A 233 1.32 -4.79 -7.27
C THR A 233 2.24 -5.34 -6.19
N LYS A 234 2.17 -6.65 -5.93
CA LYS A 234 3.05 -7.34 -4.98
C LYS A 234 4.51 -7.24 -5.39
N LYS A 235 4.84 -7.44 -6.67
CA LYS A 235 6.20 -7.26 -7.17
C LYS A 235 6.72 -5.84 -6.99
N GLU A 236 5.86 -4.86 -7.24
CA GLU A 236 6.19 -3.45 -7.06
C GLU A 236 6.42 -3.12 -5.58
N ASP A 237 5.62 -3.66 -4.66
CA ASP A 237 5.80 -3.49 -3.22
C ASP A 237 7.05 -4.21 -2.68
N GLU A 238 7.34 -5.41 -3.19
CA GLU A 238 8.58 -6.14 -2.89
C GLU A 238 9.82 -5.38 -3.37
N ALA A 239 9.74 -4.71 -4.52
CA ALA A 239 10.80 -3.84 -5.02
C ALA A 239 11.00 -2.60 -4.13
N LYS A 240 9.93 -2.06 -3.53
CA LYS A 240 9.96 -0.91 -2.61
C LYS A 240 10.46 -1.26 -1.21
N LYS A 241 10.29 -2.51 -0.75
CA LYS A 241 10.60 -2.93 0.62
C LYS A 241 12.03 -2.58 1.08
N PRO A 242 13.11 -2.84 0.31
CA PRO A 242 14.46 -2.50 0.75
C PRO A 242 14.69 -0.99 0.96
N PHE A 243 13.95 -0.15 0.23
CA PHE A 243 14.00 1.29 0.44
C PHE A 243 13.32 1.70 1.74
N LEU A 244 12.14 1.16 2.02
CA LEU A 244 11.44 1.42 3.28
C LEU A 244 12.27 0.96 4.48
N ASP A 245 12.90 -0.21 4.37
CA ASP A 245 13.83 -0.73 5.38
C ASP A 245 15.03 0.21 5.59
N TYR A 246 15.57 0.78 4.51
CA TYR A 246 16.65 1.75 4.58
C TYR A 246 16.22 3.06 5.26
N VAL A 247 15.08 3.64 4.86
CA VAL A 247 14.56 4.88 5.47
C VAL A 247 14.26 4.65 6.94
N ALA A 248 13.66 3.51 7.29
CA ALA A 248 13.43 3.12 8.67
C ALA A 248 14.76 2.99 9.44
N ALA A 249 15.78 2.35 8.86
CA ALA A 249 17.10 2.23 9.48
C ALA A 249 17.78 3.59 9.70
N VAL A 250 17.70 4.51 8.73
CA VAL A 250 18.25 5.88 8.86
C VAL A 250 17.51 6.68 9.92
N ASN A 251 16.18 6.64 9.93
CA ASN A 251 15.37 7.32 10.95
C ASN A 251 15.63 6.76 12.35
N ASN A 252 15.74 5.44 12.48
CA ASN A 252 16.09 4.77 13.72
C ASN A 252 17.50 5.18 14.17
N ALA A 253 18.49 5.20 13.27
CA ALA A 253 19.84 5.63 13.59
C ALA A 253 19.90 7.10 14.03
N ALA A 254 19.15 7.99 13.37
CA ALA A 254 19.04 9.41 13.75
C ALA A 254 18.39 9.57 15.14
N THR A 255 17.35 8.79 15.42
CA THR A 255 16.67 8.78 16.72
C THR A 255 17.59 8.26 17.81
N SER A 256 18.28 7.15 17.59
CA SER A 256 19.28 6.61 18.53
C SER A 256 20.40 7.60 18.80
N ARG A 257 20.91 8.31 17.77
CA ARG A 257 21.91 9.38 17.97
C ARG A 257 21.37 10.50 18.86
N ARG A 258 20.14 10.97 18.63
CA ARG A 258 19.52 11.99 19.49
C ARG A 258 19.39 11.52 20.93
N THR A 259 18.97 10.29 21.16
CA THR A 259 18.89 9.69 22.50
C THR A 259 20.25 9.64 23.18
N ILE A 260 21.30 9.23 22.46
CA ILE A 260 22.68 9.21 22.99
C ILE A 260 23.14 10.64 23.35
N TYR A 261 22.91 11.63 22.49
CA TYR A 261 23.28 13.02 22.81
C TYR A 261 22.53 13.56 24.04
N LEU A 262 21.25 13.25 24.17
CA LEU A 262 20.47 13.59 25.36
C LEU A 262 21.07 12.94 26.61
N GLN A 263 21.39 11.64 26.56
CA GLN A 263 22.04 10.93 27.68
C GLN A 263 23.40 11.52 28.03
N MET A 264 24.26 11.79 27.04
CA MET A 264 25.55 12.44 27.27
C MET A 264 25.39 13.83 27.89
N SER A 265 24.45 14.64 27.40
CA SER A 265 24.18 15.97 27.97
C SER A 265 23.69 15.90 29.41
N ALA A 266 22.83 14.92 29.74
CA ALA A 266 22.36 14.68 31.09
C ALA A 266 23.51 14.23 32.02
N MET A 267 24.40 13.36 31.54
CA MET A 267 25.61 12.96 32.29
C MET A 267 26.53 14.15 32.55
N VAL A 268 26.80 14.98 31.52
CA VAL A 268 27.62 16.19 31.68
C VAL A 268 26.99 17.17 32.67
N LEU A 269 25.68 17.37 32.61
CA LEU A 269 24.94 18.18 33.59
C LEU A 269 25.06 17.60 35.00
N ALA A 270 24.82 16.31 35.18
CA ALA A 270 24.91 15.65 36.47
C ALA A 270 26.32 15.74 37.07
N LEU A 271 27.36 15.55 36.26
CA LEU A 271 28.76 15.72 36.67
C LEU A 271 29.06 17.16 37.04
N SER A 272 28.55 18.13 36.26
CA SER A 272 28.73 19.56 36.54
C SER A 272 28.05 19.98 37.84
N PHE A 273 26.82 19.51 38.09
CA PHE A 273 26.12 19.73 39.35
C PHE A 273 26.86 19.06 40.52
N SER A 274 27.31 17.82 40.36
CA SER A 274 28.06 17.11 41.40
C SER A 274 29.37 17.84 41.73
N ALA A 275 30.11 18.29 40.72
CA ALA A 275 31.33 19.08 40.89
C ALA A 275 31.04 20.43 41.56
N PHE A 276 29.94 21.10 41.19
CA PHE A 276 29.50 22.34 41.83
C PHE A 276 29.21 22.12 43.32
N PHE A 277 28.49 21.06 43.70
CA PHE A 277 28.23 20.73 45.10
C PHE A 277 29.48 20.28 45.89
N LEU A 278 30.46 19.67 45.23
CA LEU A 278 31.73 19.26 45.87
C LEU A 278 32.71 20.43 46.05
N THR A 279 32.73 21.40 45.12
CA THR A 279 33.62 22.57 45.19
C THR A 279 33.02 23.73 45.97
N ALA A 280 31.70 23.94 45.90
CA ALA A 280 31.00 24.84 46.78
C ALA A 280 30.77 24.13 48.13
N ARG A 281 31.78 24.17 49.00
CA ARG A 281 31.66 23.75 50.41
C ARG A 281 30.64 24.67 51.07
N ASP A 282 29.39 24.23 51.08
CA ASP A 282 28.22 24.94 51.60
C ASP A 282 28.08 26.40 51.09
N PRO A 283 27.52 26.62 49.88
CA PRO A 283 27.34 27.96 49.34
C PRO A 283 26.46 28.85 50.23
N LEU A 284 25.61 28.26 51.07
CA LEU A 284 24.82 28.97 52.06
C LEU A 284 25.65 29.30 53.31
N GLY A 285 26.55 28.41 53.72
CA GLY A 285 27.57 28.64 54.74
C GLY A 285 28.48 29.82 54.41
N LEU A 286 29.06 29.85 53.20
CA LEU A 286 29.91 30.96 52.73
C LEU A 286 29.15 32.29 52.70
N LYS A 287 27.85 32.27 52.34
CA LYS A 287 27.02 33.48 52.38
C LYS A 287 26.79 33.98 53.80
N ARG A 288 26.56 33.08 54.76
CA ARG A 288 26.41 33.43 56.18
C ARG A 288 27.71 33.97 56.76
N GLU A 289 28.84 33.36 56.44
CA GLU A 289 30.16 33.80 56.88
C GLU A 289 30.53 35.18 56.30
N ASN A 290 30.21 35.44 55.02
CA ASN A 290 30.41 36.76 54.43
C ASN A 290 29.55 37.85 55.08
N ILE A 291 28.32 37.53 55.48
CA ILE A 291 27.45 38.46 56.22
C ILE A 291 28.04 38.74 57.61
N HIS A 292 28.52 37.71 58.32
CA HIS A 292 29.15 37.86 59.62
C HIS A 292 30.42 38.72 59.56
N LEU A 293 31.32 38.41 58.62
CA LEU A 293 32.56 39.18 58.42
C LEU A 293 32.28 40.64 58.04
N LYS A 294 31.22 40.91 57.28
CA LYS A 294 30.81 42.29 56.99
C LYS A 294 30.35 43.04 58.23
N ALA A 295 29.60 42.39 59.12
CA ALA A 295 29.20 42.98 60.40
C ALA A 295 30.42 43.28 61.28
N GLU A 296 31.36 42.34 61.40
CA GLU A 296 32.61 42.57 62.16
C GLU A 296 33.45 43.72 61.59
N ILE A 297 33.51 43.87 60.27
CA ILE A 297 34.20 45.01 59.63
C ILE A 297 33.51 46.34 59.93
N GLU A 298 32.17 46.36 59.97
CA GLU A 298 31.44 47.58 60.34
C GLU A 298 31.63 47.94 61.81
N ASP A 299 31.60 46.96 62.71
CA ASP A 299 31.85 47.16 64.14
C ASP A 299 33.28 47.68 64.37
N ALA A 300 34.29 47.05 63.75
CA ALA A 300 35.69 47.49 63.84
C ALA A 300 35.91 48.89 63.26
N LYS A 301 35.20 49.27 62.19
CA LYS A 301 35.22 50.64 61.66
C LYS A 301 34.57 51.62 62.62
N GLY A 302 33.47 51.23 63.27
CA GLY A 302 32.83 52.02 64.33
C GLY A 302 33.76 52.27 65.51
N GLU A 303 34.45 51.24 65.99
CA GLU A 303 35.44 51.35 67.06
C GLU A 303 36.63 52.22 66.66
N SER A 304 37.15 52.06 65.44
CA SER A 304 38.24 52.90 64.93
C SER A 304 37.83 54.37 64.83
N ALA A 305 36.62 54.66 64.37
CA ALA A 305 36.08 56.03 64.32
C ALA A 305 35.90 56.64 65.72
N ARG A 306 35.45 55.83 66.70
CA ARG A 306 35.30 56.26 68.09
C ARG A 306 36.65 56.57 68.73
N LEU A 307 37.65 55.71 68.54
CA LEU A 307 39.02 55.95 69.02
C LEU A 307 39.65 57.17 68.35
N ALA A 308 39.43 57.38 67.05
CA ALA A 308 39.91 58.56 66.34
C ALA A 308 39.30 59.86 66.91
N ALA A 309 37.99 59.86 67.20
CA ALA A 309 37.32 60.99 67.85
C ALA A 309 37.85 61.24 69.27
N GLU A 310 38.14 60.18 70.04
CA GLU A 310 38.71 60.29 71.38
C GLU A 310 40.14 60.85 71.36
N VAL A 311 40.99 60.39 70.43
CA VAL A 311 42.32 60.95 70.20
C VAL A 311 42.24 62.42 69.82
N GLN A 312 41.30 62.79 68.94
CA GLN A 312 41.12 64.19 68.53
C GLN A 312 40.67 65.06 69.70
N LYS A 313 39.74 64.58 70.54
CA LYS A 313 39.32 65.28 71.75
C LYS A 313 40.47 65.46 72.75
N LEU A 314 41.28 64.43 72.97
CA LEU A 314 42.46 64.50 73.83
C LEU A 314 43.51 65.49 73.29
N GLN A 315 43.69 65.56 71.97
CA GLN A 315 44.56 66.55 71.33
C GLN A 315 44.04 67.98 71.51
N GLU A 316 42.73 68.20 71.42
CA GLU A 316 42.10 69.48 71.69
C GLU A 316 42.22 69.88 73.17
N GLU A 317 42.01 68.94 74.10
CA GLU A 317 42.23 69.17 75.54
C GLU A 317 43.70 69.50 75.87
N LEU A 318 44.66 68.81 75.25
CA LEU A 318 46.09 69.12 75.37
C LEU A 318 46.42 70.52 74.87
N ARG A 319 45.87 70.91 73.71
CA ARG A 319 46.01 72.27 73.16
C ARG A 319 45.38 73.31 74.07
N ALA A 320 44.21 73.04 74.64
CA ALA A 320 43.54 73.93 75.58
C ALA A 320 44.34 74.11 76.89
N ARG A 321 44.97 73.04 77.39
CA ARG A 321 45.87 73.12 78.56
C ARG A 321 47.16 73.90 78.27
N HIS A 322 47.69 73.85 77.06
CA HIS A 322 48.85 74.65 76.64
C HIS A 322 48.51 76.12 76.38
N ALA A 323 47.22 76.45 76.21
CA ALA A 323 46.73 77.82 76.01
C ALA A 323 46.34 78.53 77.31
N GLN A 324 46.38 77.86 78.46
CA GLN A 324 46.24 78.53 79.76
C GLN A 324 47.59 79.17 80.14
N PRO A 325 47.68 80.50 80.26
CA PRO A 325 48.88 81.14 80.77
C PRO A 325 49.05 80.74 82.24
N VAL A 326 50.22 80.19 82.55
CA VAL A 326 50.66 79.97 83.92
C VAL A 326 50.71 81.35 84.61
N PRO A 327 50.02 81.57 85.73
CA PRO A 327 50.09 82.82 86.48
C PRO A 327 51.47 83.10 87.06
#